data_AF-A0A243RTQ3-F1
#
_entry.id   AF-A0A243RTQ3-F1
#
_cell.length_a   1.000
_cell.length_b   1.000
_cell.length_c   1.000
_cell.angle_alpha   90.00
_cell.angle_beta   90.00
_cell.angle_gamma   90.00
#
_symmetry.space_group_name_H-M   'P 1'
#
loop_
_entity.id
_entity.type
_entity.pdbx_description
1 polymer ?
#
loop_
_entity_poly.entity_id
_entity_poly.type
_entity_poly.pdbx_seq_one_letter_code
_entity_poly.pdbx_strand_id
1 'polypeptide(L)'
;MTSSGLDPARSVRLSARQGYVVVDVETTGFSPAKGDRICEIALVSLDTDGTTVDEWHSLVDPRRGTGAVHVHGITGAMVEGAPVIEEVLDEVWQRIAGRVLVAHNISFDLRFLSVLPGSHWLTETLCTQRLAPGLVPDGKWALGACCERAGIPFSNAHAALADARATAELFRFYLSRGLSWQDELDRAAQAPDWRPCGLPQRQPRRR
;
A
#
# COMPACT_ATOMS: atom_id res chain seq x y z
N MET A 1 -11.44 13.88 49.48
CA MET A 1 -10.78 14.71 48.46
C MET A 1 -9.75 13.83 47.76
N THR A 2 -10.21 13.06 46.78
CA THR A 2 -9.41 12.03 46.10
C THR A 2 -8.73 12.65 44.89
N SER A 3 -7.41 12.83 45.00
CA SER A 3 -6.51 13.07 43.87
C SER A 3 -6.56 11.84 42.96
N SER A 4 -7.19 12.00 41.80
CA SER A 4 -7.17 11.03 40.70
C SER A 4 -5.89 11.26 39.91
N GLY A 5 -4.87 10.45 40.16
CA GLY A 5 -3.68 10.37 39.33
C GLY A 5 -4.07 9.85 37.95
N LEU A 6 -3.86 10.68 36.93
CA LEU A 6 -3.95 10.23 35.54
C LEU A 6 -2.78 9.29 35.25
N ASP A 7 -3.13 8.06 34.89
CA ASP A 7 -2.23 7.02 34.40
C ASP A 7 -1.67 7.42 33.01
N PRO A 8 -0.34 7.53 32.82
CA PRO A 8 0.27 7.94 31.55
C PRO A 8 0.19 6.87 30.45
N ALA A 9 -0.38 5.69 30.71
CA ALA A 9 -0.41 4.57 29.77
C ALA A 9 -1.62 4.53 28.80
N ARG A 10 -2.53 5.51 28.82
CA ARG A 10 -3.81 5.44 28.08
C ARG A 10 -3.93 6.32 26.82
N SER A 11 -2.82 6.83 26.29
CA SER A 11 -2.85 7.56 25.01
C SER A 11 -1.54 7.44 24.24
N VAL A 12 -1.21 6.24 23.75
CA VAL A 12 -0.56 6.19 22.44
C VAL A 12 -1.65 6.60 21.46
N ARG A 13 -1.77 7.91 21.23
CA ARG A 13 -2.73 8.46 20.28
C ARG A 13 -2.43 7.84 18.93
N LEU A 14 -3.39 7.10 18.38
CA LEU A 14 -3.39 6.69 16.97
C LEU A 14 -3.54 7.90 16.02
N SER A 15 -3.64 9.12 16.54
CA SER A 15 -3.74 10.39 15.81
C SER A 15 -2.39 10.96 15.31
N ALA A 16 -1.43 10.13 14.89
CA ALA A 16 -0.10 10.64 14.47
C ALA A 16 0.58 9.85 13.34
N ARG A 17 -0.18 9.23 12.43
CA ARG A 17 0.40 8.59 11.23
C ARG A 17 0.00 9.35 9.98
N GLN A 18 0.42 10.62 9.93
CA GLN A 18 0.38 11.44 8.71
C GLN A 18 1.45 10.93 7.72
N GLY A 19 1.27 11.27 6.45
CA GLY A 19 2.20 10.91 5.38
C GLY A 19 1.54 10.05 4.31
N TYR A 20 2.34 9.21 3.70
CA TYR A 20 1.95 8.41 2.55
C TYR A 20 1.99 6.92 2.89
N VAL A 21 1.30 6.13 2.09
CA VAL A 21 1.43 4.68 2.07
C VAL A 21 1.47 4.25 0.62
N VAL A 22 2.57 3.64 0.22
CA VAL A 22 2.72 3.08 -1.12
C VAL A 22 2.14 1.68 -1.11
N VAL A 23 1.27 1.37 -2.06
CA VAL A 23 0.70 0.03 -2.25
C VAL A 23 1.12 -0.53 -3.59
N ASP A 24 1.28 -1.84 -3.63
CA ASP A 24 1.31 -2.63 -4.84
C ASP A 24 0.61 -3.97 -4.57
N VAL A 25 -0.18 -4.45 -5.54
CA VAL A 25 -0.85 -5.75 -5.47
C VAL A 25 -0.50 -6.61 -6.67
N GLU A 26 -0.17 -7.87 -6.40
CA GLU A 26 -0.14 -8.92 -7.42
C GLU A 26 -1.45 -9.68 -7.41
N THR A 27 -1.94 -10.04 -8.59
CA THR A 27 -3.29 -10.56 -8.76
C THR A 27 -3.34 -11.72 -9.74
N THR A 28 -4.37 -12.54 -9.61
CA THR A 28 -4.59 -13.70 -10.50
C THR A 28 -4.96 -13.32 -11.93
N GLY A 29 -5.22 -12.04 -12.20
CA GLY A 29 -5.71 -11.49 -13.46
C GLY A 29 -6.05 -10.01 -13.32
N PHE A 30 -6.75 -9.41 -14.29
CA PHE A 30 -6.91 -7.95 -14.38
C PHE A 30 -8.23 -7.42 -13.80
N SER A 31 -9.20 -8.27 -13.47
CA SER A 31 -10.56 -7.81 -13.17
C SER A 31 -11.22 -8.54 -12.00
N PRO A 32 -11.40 -7.88 -10.84
CA PRO A 32 -12.13 -8.48 -9.73
C PRO A 32 -13.60 -8.76 -10.07
N ALA A 33 -14.20 -7.94 -10.96
CA ALA A 33 -15.54 -8.15 -11.49
C ALA A 33 -15.67 -9.45 -12.31
N LYS A 34 -14.56 -9.96 -12.88
CA LYS A 34 -14.51 -11.27 -13.56
C LYS A 34 -14.06 -12.41 -12.63
N GLY A 35 -13.93 -12.13 -11.33
CA GLY A 35 -13.54 -13.12 -10.33
C GLY A 35 -12.04 -13.14 -9.99
N ASP A 36 -11.21 -12.26 -10.56
CA ASP A 36 -9.78 -12.19 -10.19
C ASP A 36 -9.59 -11.73 -8.75
N ARG A 37 -8.48 -12.15 -8.15
CA ARG A 37 -8.21 -11.97 -6.71
C ARG A 37 -6.77 -11.52 -6.51
N ILE A 38 -6.53 -10.87 -5.37
CA ILE A 38 -5.19 -10.54 -4.90
C ILE A 38 -4.49 -11.83 -4.46
N CYS A 39 -3.23 -12.02 -4.85
CA CYS A 39 -2.37 -13.12 -4.42
C CYS A 39 -1.12 -12.63 -3.65
N GLU A 40 -0.78 -11.34 -3.73
CA GLU A 40 0.15 -10.67 -2.84
C GLU A 40 -0.25 -9.20 -2.68
N ILE A 41 -0.03 -8.64 -1.49
CA ILE A 41 -0.18 -7.21 -1.23
C ILE A 41 1.04 -6.72 -0.44
N ALA A 42 1.57 -5.57 -0.83
CA ALA A 42 2.65 -4.89 -0.14
C ALA A 42 2.28 -3.44 0.18
N LEU A 43 2.74 -2.97 1.33
CA LEU A 43 2.57 -1.62 1.83
C LEU A 43 3.91 -1.08 2.32
N VAL A 44 4.30 0.08 1.83
CA VAL A 44 5.48 0.83 2.31
C VAL A 44 5.00 2.16 2.88
N SER A 45 5.07 2.32 4.19
CA SER A 45 4.63 3.53 4.87
C SER A 45 5.73 4.58 4.82
N LEU A 46 5.39 5.79 4.41
CA LEU A 46 6.30 6.93 4.34
C LEU A 46 5.84 8.04 5.29
N ASP A 47 6.78 8.79 5.85
CA ASP A 47 6.50 10.08 6.48
C ASP A 47 6.20 11.14 5.39
N THR A 48 5.80 12.34 5.81
CA THR A 48 5.46 13.48 4.97
C THR A 48 6.60 13.97 4.07
N ASP A 49 7.86 13.70 4.43
CA ASP A 49 9.03 13.99 3.60
C ASP A 49 9.39 12.85 2.63
N GLY A 50 8.64 11.76 2.64
CA GLY A 50 8.88 10.56 1.83
C GLY A 50 9.85 9.56 2.44
N THR A 51 10.31 9.75 3.68
CA THR A 51 11.16 8.78 4.40
C THR A 51 10.37 7.52 4.72
N THR A 52 10.89 6.34 4.35
CA THR A 52 10.30 5.05 4.72
C THR A 52 10.37 4.83 6.23
N VAL A 53 9.22 4.57 6.85
CA VAL A 53 9.11 4.32 8.29
C VAL A 53 8.69 2.91 8.65
N ASP A 54 8.07 2.18 7.72
CA ASP A 54 7.61 0.82 7.92
C ASP A 54 7.32 0.13 6.59
N GLU A 55 7.46 -1.20 6.57
CA GLU A 55 7.14 -2.04 5.43
C GLU A 55 6.36 -3.26 5.90
N TRP A 56 5.35 -3.63 5.14
CA TRP A 56 4.54 -4.81 5.38
C TRP A 56 4.18 -5.45 4.06
N HIS A 57 4.16 -6.78 4.01
CA HIS A 57 3.65 -7.50 2.86
C HIS A 57 3.09 -8.86 3.29
N SER A 58 2.19 -9.40 2.48
CA SER A 58 1.69 -10.76 2.67
C SER A 58 1.36 -11.39 1.33
N LEU A 59 1.78 -12.64 1.16
CA LEU A 59 1.09 -13.55 0.24
C LEU A 59 -0.35 -13.73 0.71
N VAL A 60 -1.25 -13.93 -0.24
CA VAL A 60 -2.68 -14.11 0.00
C VAL A 60 -3.13 -15.35 -0.76
N ASP A 61 -3.85 -16.25 -0.10
CA ASP A 61 -4.57 -17.33 -0.76
C ASP A 61 -5.76 -16.73 -1.53
N PRO A 62 -5.71 -16.71 -2.88
CA PRO A 62 -6.79 -16.14 -3.68
C PRO A 62 -8.03 -17.06 -3.74
N ARG A 63 -8.00 -18.23 -3.09
CA ARG A 63 -9.00 -19.32 -3.16
C ARG A 63 -9.25 -19.79 -4.59
N ARG A 64 -8.24 -19.68 -5.45
CA ARG A 64 -8.22 -20.11 -6.85
C ARG A 64 -6.79 -20.26 -7.34
N GLY A 65 -6.61 -20.64 -8.61
CA GLY A 65 -5.27 -20.63 -9.22
C GLY A 65 -4.65 -19.23 -9.21
N THR A 66 -3.34 -19.14 -8.94
CA THR A 66 -2.61 -17.86 -8.80
C THR A 66 -2.46 -17.09 -10.12
N GLY A 67 -2.87 -17.66 -11.25
CA GLY A 67 -3.03 -16.92 -12.50
C GLY A 67 -1.71 -16.60 -13.19
N ALA A 68 -1.33 -15.32 -13.21
CA ALA A 68 -0.22 -14.78 -13.98
C ALA A 68 1.17 -15.12 -13.38
N VAL A 69 1.41 -16.40 -13.04
CA VAL A 69 2.66 -16.89 -12.45
C VAL A 69 3.90 -16.53 -13.27
N HIS A 70 3.78 -16.47 -14.60
CA HIS A 70 4.86 -16.06 -15.50
C HIS A 70 5.24 -14.57 -15.39
N VAL A 71 4.38 -13.76 -14.77
CA VAL A 71 4.62 -12.34 -14.47
C VAL A 71 5.18 -12.21 -13.06
N HIS A 72 4.40 -12.60 -12.05
CA HIS A 72 4.71 -12.33 -10.64
C HIS A 72 5.45 -13.45 -9.89
N GLY A 73 5.63 -14.63 -10.51
CA GLY A 73 6.32 -15.77 -9.89
C GLY A 73 5.55 -16.50 -8.78
N ILE A 74 4.49 -15.91 -8.20
CA ILE A 74 3.66 -16.52 -7.15
C ILE A 74 2.98 -17.81 -7.62
N THR A 75 3.46 -18.95 -7.13
CA THR A 75 2.91 -20.28 -7.42
C THR A 75 1.82 -20.68 -6.42
N GLY A 76 1.00 -21.68 -6.78
CA GLY A 76 0.02 -22.26 -5.85
C GLY A 76 0.63 -22.78 -4.54
N ALA A 77 1.85 -23.33 -4.61
CA ALA A 77 2.56 -23.82 -3.42
C ALA A 77 3.00 -22.68 -2.48
N MET A 78 3.27 -21.49 -3.01
CA MET A 78 3.64 -20.33 -2.18
C MET A 78 2.47 -19.79 -1.37
N VAL A 79 1.26 -19.82 -1.94
CA VAL A 79 0.04 -19.35 -1.27
C VAL A 79 -0.64 -20.43 -0.42
N GLU A 80 -0.11 -21.65 -0.42
CA GLU A 80 -0.62 -22.73 0.43
C GLU A 80 -0.44 -22.38 1.92
N GLY A 81 -1.55 -22.23 2.64
CA GLY A 81 -1.56 -21.81 4.05
C GLY A 81 -1.27 -20.33 4.29
N ALA A 82 -1.19 -19.52 3.23
CA ALA A 82 -1.25 -18.06 3.31
C ALA A 82 -2.63 -17.61 3.83
N PRO A 83 -2.75 -16.42 4.45
CA PRO A 83 -4.05 -15.85 4.79
C PRO A 83 -4.90 -15.65 3.54
N VAL A 84 -6.22 -15.68 3.69
CA VAL A 84 -7.11 -15.07 2.69
C VAL A 84 -7.16 -13.55 2.90
N ILE A 85 -7.61 -12.78 1.90
CA ILE A 85 -7.53 -11.32 1.96
C ILE A 85 -8.25 -10.76 3.19
N GLU A 86 -9.41 -11.32 3.54
CA GLU A 86 -10.22 -10.90 4.68
C GLU A 86 -9.46 -10.96 6.02
N GLU A 87 -8.49 -11.89 6.13
CA GLU A 87 -7.72 -12.10 7.35
C GLU A 87 -6.58 -11.09 7.56
N VAL A 88 -6.28 -10.27 6.55
CA VAL A 88 -5.26 -9.22 6.60
C VAL A 88 -5.83 -7.81 6.42
N LEU A 89 -7.14 -7.68 6.14
CA LEU A 89 -7.76 -6.39 5.84
C LEU A 89 -7.65 -5.38 6.98
N ASP A 90 -7.76 -5.79 8.25
CA ASP A 90 -7.62 -4.82 9.34
C ASP A 90 -6.22 -4.23 9.39
N GLU A 91 -5.19 -5.05 9.23
CA GLU A 91 -3.81 -4.56 9.21
C GLU A 91 -3.55 -3.67 8.00
N VAL A 92 -4.07 -4.03 6.82
CA VAL A 92 -3.99 -3.22 5.60
C VAL A 92 -4.67 -1.85 5.81
N TRP A 93 -5.90 -1.83 6.32
CA TRP A 93 -6.62 -0.57 6.52
C TRP A 93 -6.07 0.26 7.66
N GLN A 94 -5.55 -0.36 8.72
CA GLN A 94 -4.88 0.35 9.81
C GLN A 94 -3.64 1.09 9.30
N ARG A 95 -2.94 0.53 8.31
CA ARG A 95 -1.78 1.14 7.68
C ARG A 95 -2.15 2.23 6.68
N ILE A 96 -3.33 2.15 6.06
CA ILE A 96 -3.77 3.11 5.05
C ILE A 96 -4.55 4.29 5.63
N ALA A 97 -5.38 4.06 6.65
CA ALA A 97 -6.23 5.10 7.23
C ALA A 97 -5.41 6.32 7.69
N GLY A 98 -5.86 7.52 7.30
CA GLY A 98 -5.21 8.77 7.64
C GLY A 98 -4.01 9.16 6.74
N ARG A 99 -3.71 8.35 5.71
CA ARG A 99 -2.59 8.57 4.78
C ARG A 99 -3.07 8.73 3.34
N VAL A 100 -2.22 9.35 2.53
CA VAL A 100 -2.41 9.40 1.08
C VAL A 100 -1.89 8.08 0.48
N LEU A 101 -2.76 7.35 -0.21
CA LEU A 101 -2.41 6.11 -0.89
C LEU A 101 -1.65 6.43 -2.19
N VAL A 102 -0.49 5.84 -2.38
CA VAL A 102 0.36 6.04 -3.56
C VAL A 102 0.56 4.70 -4.25
N ALA A 103 0.51 4.68 -5.58
CA ALA A 103 0.94 3.52 -6.35
C ALA A 103 1.48 3.97 -7.71
N HIS A 104 2.20 3.08 -8.40
CA HIS A 104 2.70 3.43 -9.72
C HIS A 104 1.58 3.53 -10.74
N ASN A 105 0.70 2.52 -10.80
CA ASN A 105 -0.51 2.56 -11.60
C ASN A 105 -1.74 2.41 -10.69
N ILE A 106 -2.02 3.44 -9.89
CA ILE A 106 -3.08 3.41 -8.87
C ILE A 106 -4.44 2.94 -9.38
N SER A 107 -4.75 3.14 -10.67
CA SER A 107 -6.00 2.67 -11.26
C SER A 107 -6.12 1.15 -11.25
N PHE A 108 -5.01 0.43 -11.35
CA PHE A 108 -4.97 -1.02 -11.26
C PHE A 108 -5.23 -1.47 -9.83
N ASP A 109 -4.45 -0.98 -8.87
CA ASP A 109 -4.55 -1.33 -7.45
C ASP A 109 -5.94 -1.02 -6.88
N LEU A 110 -6.45 0.18 -7.17
CA LEU A 110 -7.77 0.60 -6.69
C LEU A 110 -8.90 -0.27 -7.21
N ARG A 111 -8.79 -0.89 -8.40
CA ARG A 111 -9.84 -1.81 -8.86
C ARG A 111 -10.01 -2.98 -7.91
N PHE A 112 -8.93 -3.48 -7.31
CA PHE A 112 -8.97 -4.56 -6.35
C PHE A 112 -9.28 -4.05 -4.95
N LEU A 113 -8.66 -2.96 -4.51
CA LEU A 113 -8.86 -2.44 -3.15
C LEU A 113 -10.26 -1.86 -2.93
N SER A 114 -10.87 -1.21 -3.94
CA SER A 114 -12.17 -0.55 -3.80
C SER A 114 -13.34 -1.50 -3.58
N VAL A 115 -13.21 -2.76 -4.02
CA VAL A 115 -14.27 -3.78 -3.85
C VAL A 115 -14.15 -4.55 -2.53
N LEU A 116 -13.11 -4.30 -1.74
CA LEU A 116 -12.89 -4.98 -0.46
C LEU A 116 -13.72 -4.32 0.65
N PRO A 117 -14.21 -5.09 1.64
CA PRO A 117 -14.80 -4.51 2.85
C PRO A 117 -13.83 -3.54 3.51
N GLY A 118 -14.31 -2.35 3.88
CA GLY A 118 -13.48 -1.31 4.50
C GLY A 118 -12.81 -0.33 3.52
N SER A 119 -13.10 -0.41 2.22
CA SER A 119 -12.53 0.51 1.22
C SER A 119 -12.84 2.00 1.43
N HIS A 120 -13.75 2.36 2.35
CA HIS A 120 -13.98 3.74 2.77
C HIS A 120 -12.76 4.39 3.48
N TRP A 121 -11.77 3.60 3.89
CA TRP A 121 -10.49 4.10 4.39
C TRP A 121 -9.59 4.66 3.28
N LEU A 122 -9.93 4.42 2.01
CA LEU A 122 -9.27 5.01 0.85
C LEU A 122 -9.84 6.41 0.60
N THR A 123 -9.17 7.45 1.11
CA THR A 123 -9.65 8.83 1.00
C THR A 123 -8.91 9.63 -0.07
N GLU A 124 -7.59 9.55 -0.10
CA GLU A 124 -6.73 10.35 -0.97
C GLU A 124 -5.75 9.44 -1.71
N THR A 125 -5.53 9.71 -3.00
CA THR A 125 -4.71 8.84 -3.85
C THR A 125 -3.79 9.62 -4.80
N LEU A 126 -2.60 9.08 -5.04
CA LEU A 126 -1.63 9.61 -6.01
C LEU A 126 -1.09 8.49 -6.91
N CYS A 127 -0.77 8.86 -8.15
CA CYS A 127 -0.32 7.93 -9.18
C CYS A 127 1.04 8.36 -9.74
N THR A 128 2.12 7.64 -9.40
CA THR A 128 3.46 8.06 -9.81
C THR A 128 3.66 7.93 -11.33
N GLN A 129 2.94 7.03 -12.03
CA GLN A 129 2.93 6.98 -13.49
C GLN A 129 2.31 8.23 -14.12
N ARG A 130 1.24 8.79 -13.53
CA ARG A 130 0.60 10.02 -14.05
C ARG A 130 1.45 11.26 -13.82
N LEU A 131 2.26 11.27 -12.76
CA LEU A 131 3.19 12.35 -12.45
C LEU A 131 4.46 12.30 -13.32
N ALA A 132 4.81 11.10 -13.79
CA ALA A 132 6.08 10.84 -14.47
C ALA A 132 6.39 11.74 -15.67
N PRO A 133 5.45 12.12 -16.57
CA PRO A 133 5.75 12.99 -17.72
C PRO A 133 6.40 14.34 -17.36
N GLY A 134 6.08 14.91 -16.19
CA GLY A 134 6.64 16.20 -15.75
C GLY A 134 7.96 16.09 -14.99
N LEU A 135 8.37 14.89 -14.58
CA LEU A 135 9.45 14.67 -13.61
C LEU A 135 10.57 13.77 -14.13
N VAL A 136 10.20 12.79 -14.94
CA VAL A 136 11.07 11.91 -15.71
C VAL A 136 10.57 11.92 -17.16
N PRO A 137 10.90 12.98 -17.93
CA PRO A 137 10.42 13.12 -19.31
C PRO A 137 11.02 12.05 -20.23
N ASP A 138 10.44 11.94 -21.43
CA ASP A 138 10.92 11.12 -22.56
C ASP A 138 10.87 9.60 -22.37
N GLY A 139 9.92 8.94 -23.05
CA GLY A 139 9.81 7.47 -23.11
C GLY A 139 8.55 6.93 -22.45
N LYS A 140 8.48 5.60 -22.28
CA LYS A 140 7.36 4.96 -21.59
C LYS A 140 7.45 5.19 -20.07
N TRP A 141 6.30 5.23 -19.41
CA TRP A 141 6.19 5.51 -17.97
C TRP A 141 5.86 4.24 -17.18
N ALA A 142 6.43 3.11 -17.57
CA ALA A 142 6.42 1.91 -16.73
C ALA A 142 7.41 2.09 -15.57
N LEU A 143 7.18 1.42 -14.44
CA LEU A 143 7.93 1.64 -13.19
C LEU A 143 9.43 1.54 -13.42
N GLY A 144 9.90 0.45 -14.04
CA GLY A 144 11.32 0.25 -14.33
C GLY A 144 11.93 1.35 -15.21
N ALA A 145 11.21 1.85 -16.21
CA ALA A 145 11.70 2.93 -17.07
C ALA A 145 11.77 4.27 -16.32
N CYS A 146 10.86 4.52 -15.37
CA CYS A 146 10.93 5.68 -14.50
C CYS A 146 12.08 5.56 -13.48
N CYS A 147 12.26 4.39 -12.87
CA CYS A 147 13.37 4.11 -11.95
C CYS A 147 14.73 4.25 -12.63
N GLU A 148 14.89 3.68 -13.83
CA GLU A 148 16.12 3.81 -14.62
C GLU A 148 16.49 5.28 -14.87
N ARG A 149 15.53 6.09 -15.35
CA ARG A 149 15.75 7.52 -15.61
C ARG A 149 15.98 8.34 -14.34
N ALA A 150 15.44 7.90 -13.20
CA ALA A 150 15.67 8.52 -11.90
C ALA A 150 16.95 8.03 -11.20
N GLY A 151 17.68 7.06 -11.78
CA GLY A 151 18.88 6.47 -11.17
C GLY A 151 18.58 5.56 -9.98
N ILE A 152 17.37 5.00 -9.90
CA ILE A 152 16.89 4.17 -8.80
C ILE A 152 17.11 2.69 -9.17
N PRO A 153 17.88 1.93 -8.38
CA PRO A 153 18.03 0.49 -8.60
C PRO A 153 16.69 -0.21 -8.50
N PHE A 154 16.36 -1.01 -9.51
CA PHE A 154 15.13 -1.80 -9.53
C PHE A 154 15.45 -3.24 -9.94
N SER A 155 15.15 -4.17 -9.04
CA SER A 155 15.37 -5.60 -9.20
C SER A 155 14.19 -6.37 -8.62
N ASN A 156 14.00 -7.62 -9.03
CA ASN A 156 12.85 -8.45 -8.67
C ASN A 156 11.51 -7.80 -9.03
N ALA A 157 11.41 -7.25 -10.24
CA ALA A 157 10.16 -6.71 -10.76
C ALA A 157 9.04 -7.76 -10.67
N HIS A 158 7.82 -7.29 -10.36
CA HIS A 158 6.62 -8.12 -10.17
C HIS A 158 6.62 -8.99 -8.91
N ALA A 159 7.42 -8.61 -7.91
CA ALA A 159 7.18 -8.97 -6.52
C ALA A 159 6.61 -7.74 -5.83
N ALA A 160 5.45 -7.86 -5.16
CA ALA A 160 4.70 -6.68 -4.72
C ALA A 160 5.55 -5.74 -3.85
N LEU A 161 6.35 -6.29 -2.93
CA LEU A 161 7.20 -5.48 -2.06
C LEU A 161 8.35 -4.80 -2.82
N ALA A 162 8.91 -5.44 -3.85
CA ALA A 162 9.96 -4.84 -4.66
C ALA A 162 9.41 -3.64 -5.47
N ASP A 163 8.23 -3.82 -6.06
CA ASP A 163 7.56 -2.78 -6.86
C ASP A 163 7.06 -1.63 -5.96
N ALA A 164 6.53 -1.92 -4.77
CA ALA A 164 6.16 -0.91 -3.79
C ALA A 164 7.37 -0.10 -3.28
N ARG A 165 8.50 -0.75 -3.00
CA ARG A 165 9.75 -0.06 -2.61
C ARG A 165 10.28 0.82 -3.73
N ALA A 166 10.33 0.31 -4.95
CA ALA A 166 10.76 1.10 -6.11
C ALA A 166 9.83 2.30 -6.34
N THR A 167 8.52 2.11 -6.14
CA THR A 167 7.53 3.19 -6.21
C THR A 167 7.73 4.22 -5.10
N ALA A 168 8.05 3.80 -3.87
CA ALA A 168 8.36 4.70 -2.76
C ALA A 168 9.60 5.56 -3.05
N GLU A 169 10.67 4.94 -3.55
CA GLU A 169 11.88 5.65 -3.95
C GLU A 169 11.63 6.63 -5.09
N LEU A 170 10.85 6.22 -6.10
CA LEU A 170 10.46 7.09 -7.20
C LEU A 170 9.59 8.26 -6.72
N PHE A 171 8.67 8.01 -5.79
CA PHE A 171 7.85 9.05 -5.20
C PHE A 171 8.67 10.04 -4.37
N ARG A 172 9.64 9.55 -3.58
CA ARG A 172 10.60 10.40 -2.85
C ARG A 172 11.44 11.25 -3.80
N PHE A 173 11.88 10.68 -4.93
CA PHE A 173 12.52 11.45 -5.99
C PHE A 173 11.59 12.57 -6.48
N TYR A 174 10.31 12.32 -6.70
CA TYR A 174 9.34 13.35 -7.10
C TYR A 174 9.14 14.46 -6.06
N LEU A 175 9.07 14.12 -4.77
CA LEU A 175 9.03 15.11 -3.68
C LEU A 175 10.28 16.00 -3.70
N SER A 176 11.46 15.41 -3.94
CA SER A 176 12.73 16.16 -4.03
C SER A 176 12.78 17.16 -5.20
N ARG A 177 11.88 17.03 -6.19
CA ARG A 177 11.73 17.95 -7.32
C ARG A 177 10.80 19.14 -7.02
N GLY A 178 10.37 19.29 -5.77
CA GLY A 178 9.56 20.41 -5.29
C GLY A 178 8.05 20.20 -5.39
N LEU A 179 7.60 18.97 -5.66
CA LEU A 179 6.17 18.66 -5.53
C LEU A 179 5.78 18.58 -4.06
N SER A 180 4.65 19.20 -3.73
CA SER A 180 4.01 19.10 -2.43
C SER A 180 2.57 18.62 -2.61
N TRP A 181 2.11 17.81 -1.67
CA TRP A 181 0.75 17.30 -1.59
C TRP A 181 0.15 17.63 -0.22
N GLN A 182 0.45 18.82 0.29
CA GLN A 182 0.00 19.24 1.62
C GLN A 182 -1.52 19.21 1.74
N ASP A 183 -2.25 19.62 0.68
CA ASP A 183 -3.71 19.61 0.70
C ASP A 183 -4.26 18.16 0.79
N GLU A 184 -3.67 17.21 0.08
CA GLU A 184 -4.01 15.78 0.16
C GLU A 184 -3.67 15.22 1.54
N LEU A 185 -2.50 15.57 2.08
CA LEU A 185 -2.10 15.17 3.43
C LEU A 185 -3.08 15.70 4.48
N ASP A 186 -3.48 16.98 4.37
CA ASP A 186 -4.42 17.62 5.28
C ASP A 186 -5.82 17.00 5.19
N ARG A 187 -6.29 16.65 3.98
CA ARG A 187 -7.56 15.93 3.80
C ARG A 187 -7.50 14.50 4.34
N ALA A 188 -6.40 13.78 4.08
CA ALA A 188 -6.21 12.43 4.61
C ALA A 188 -6.15 12.45 6.15
N ALA A 189 -5.47 13.42 6.75
CA ALA A 189 -5.35 13.58 8.20
C ALA A 189 -6.68 13.89 8.90
N GLN A 190 -7.68 14.38 8.17
CA GLN A 190 -9.04 14.60 8.67
C GLN A 190 -9.92 13.35 8.65
N ALA A 191 -9.43 12.24 8.08
CA ALA A 191 -10.15 10.98 8.12
C ALA A 191 -10.40 10.54 9.59
N PRO A 192 -11.53 9.89 9.88
CA PRO A 192 -11.79 9.34 11.21
C PRO A 192 -10.67 8.41 11.66
N ASP A 193 -10.47 8.29 12.98
CA ASP A 193 -9.58 7.27 13.53
C ASP A 193 -10.00 5.90 13.02
N TRP A 194 -9.01 5.11 12.60
CA TRP A 194 -9.23 3.76 12.11
C TRP A 194 -9.99 2.90 13.12
N ARG A 195 -10.92 2.08 12.60
CA ARG A 195 -11.62 1.05 13.36
C ARG A 195 -11.55 -0.29 12.60
N PRO A 196 -11.41 -1.42 13.33
CA PRO A 196 -11.48 -2.75 12.73
C PRO A 196 -12.76 -2.93 11.90
N CYS A 197 -12.63 -3.57 10.74
CA CYS A 197 -13.77 -3.93 9.88
C CYS A 197 -14.62 -5.07 10.46
N GLY A 198 -14.16 -5.68 11.57
CA GLY A 198 -14.88 -6.76 12.27
C GLY A 198 -14.70 -8.13 11.61
N LEU A 199 -13.76 -8.26 10.66
CA LEU A 199 -13.42 -9.53 10.04
C LEU A 199 -12.44 -10.34 10.91
N PRO A 200 -12.46 -11.68 10.82
CA PRO A 200 -11.49 -12.53 11.51
C PRO A 200 -10.07 -12.12 11.12
N GLN A 201 -9.18 -11.95 12.10
CA GLN A 201 -7.78 -11.56 11.83
C GLN A 201 -6.86 -12.77 11.96
N ARG A 202 -5.92 -12.92 11.03
CA ARG A 202 -4.86 -13.92 11.17
C ARG A 202 -3.94 -13.48 12.31
N GLN A 203 -3.80 -14.33 13.32
CA GLN A 203 -2.81 -14.07 14.36
C GLN A 203 -1.41 -14.16 13.76
N PRO A 204 -0.48 -13.25 14.12
CA PRO A 204 0.90 -13.41 13.73
C PRO A 204 1.39 -14.76 14.23
N ARG A 205 1.96 -15.57 13.32
CA ARG A 205 2.63 -16.82 13.72
C ARG A 205 3.71 -16.43 14.72
N ARG A 206 3.52 -16.81 16.00
CA ARG A 206 4.56 -16.66 17.02
C ARG A 206 5.79 -17.39 16.50
N ARG A 207 6.87 -16.64 16.28
CA ARG A 207 8.19 -17.20 15.96
C ARG A 207 8.71 -18.00 17.14
#